data_AF-A0A923WQI9-F1
#
_entry.id   AF-A0A923WQI9-F1
#
_cell.length_a   1.000
_cell.length_b   1.000
_cell.length_c   1.000
_cell.angle_alpha   90.00
_cell.angle_beta   90.00
_cell.angle_gamma   90.00
#
_symmetry.space_group_name_H-M   'P 1'
#
loop_
_entity.id
_entity.type
_entity.pdbx_description
1 polymer ?
#
loop_
_entity_poly.entity_id
_entity_poly.type
_entity_poly.pdbx_seq_one_letter_code
_entity_poly.pdbx_strand_id
1 'polypeptide(L)'
;MHIVNVTKNLLACLTFISAVSAHAVLSKDINVAALELQKAVLSQGLTAATCATQLKAMGDELYNLPPDYFTNDLDIKQSADGSDAISQLFKTRTELANRFKQMVVTGAFSDSAQLEDCATRVRIALRNIRDLEDVTGLNVLNKAGKTPDVLSKNAIPYPLVDTSWPNLLMNREINDNKKLDKSMIKSGDVFLVKGVMFAAAPISRVSKVDNQFTHIAIAYVDDGSLFGPQNKGNVYFINAEPDFGVEIVGFDFFVKDRKARLLHYRYSETNGDAKRSADLAAQAAKYVAAMSVPRVNPKDLTDLTLSDRLLATNNQLPKLIPYNFAMDLANKDALFCSQVVSFAFDHICENQACETYPK
;
A
#
# COMPACT_ATOMS: atom_id res chain seq x y z
N MET A 1 -7.02 -24.14 58.58
CA MET A 1 -8.08 -23.25 58.09
C MET A 1 -7.44 -22.17 57.22
N HIS A 2 -7.20 -22.45 55.93
CA HIS A 2 -6.84 -21.44 54.91
C HIS A 2 -6.95 -22.09 53.52
N ILE A 3 -8.17 -22.08 52.98
CA ILE A 3 -8.47 -22.39 51.57
C ILE A 3 -9.21 -21.17 51.02
N VAL A 4 -8.47 -20.11 50.69
CA VAL A 4 -9.02 -18.95 49.96
C VAL A 4 -7.88 -18.37 49.12
N ASN A 5 -7.72 -18.84 47.87
CA ASN A 5 -7.16 -18.04 46.76
C ASN A 5 -7.05 -18.75 45.40
N VAL A 6 -7.64 -19.93 45.20
CA VAL A 6 -7.61 -20.60 43.88
C VAL A 6 -8.75 -20.13 42.95
N THR A 7 -9.80 -19.49 43.47
CA THR A 7 -11.00 -19.14 42.69
C THR A 7 -10.89 -17.86 41.86
N LYS A 8 -9.99 -16.91 42.18
CA LYS A 8 -9.85 -15.66 41.40
C LYS A 8 -9.13 -15.85 40.06
N ASN A 9 -8.20 -16.79 39.97
CA ASN A 9 -7.49 -17.08 38.70
C ASN A 9 -8.32 -17.96 37.75
N LEU A 10 -9.20 -18.84 38.27
CA LEU A 10 -10.13 -19.58 37.41
C LEU A 10 -11.22 -18.68 36.82
N LEU A 11 -11.70 -17.67 37.56
CA LEU A 11 -12.78 -16.80 37.09
C LEU A 11 -12.34 -15.85 35.96
N ALA A 12 -11.07 -15.41 35.96
CA ALA A 12 -10.48 -14.64 34.86
C ALA A 12 -10.21 -15.49 33.61
N CYS A 13 -9.99 -16.80 33.77
CA CYS A 13 -9.88 -17.74 32.65
C CYS A 13 -11.26 -18.09 32.06
N LEU A 14 -12.30 -18.23 32.89
CA LEU A 14 -13.66 -18.53 32.43
C LEU A 14 -14.36 -17.35 31.72
N THR A 15 -14.08 -16.09 32.10
CA THR A 15 -14.58 -14.92 31.35
C THR A 15 -13.80 -14.64 30.07
N PHE A 16 -12.60 -15.20 29.92
CA PHE A 16 -11.85 -15.12 28.66
C PHE A 16 -12.32 -16.17 27.65
N ILE A 17 -12.75 -17.33 28.15
CA ILE A 17 -13.37 -18.37 27.32
C ILE A 17 -14.71 -17.86 26.73
N SER A 18 -15.41 -16.91 27.36
CA SER A 18 -16.62 -16.32 26.77
C SER A 18 -16.37 -15.20 25.75
N ALA A 19 -15.16 -14.64 25.67
CA ALA A 19 -14.85 -13.57 24.70
C ALA A 19 -14.29 -14.09 23.37
N VAL A 20 -13.74 -15.31 23.34
CA VAL A 20 -13.17 -15.91 22.10
C VAL A 20 -13.60 -17.37 21.87
N SER A 21 -14.04 -18.12 22.88
CA SER A 21 -14.44 -19.54 22.72
C SER A 21 -15.93 -19.80 22.84
N ALA A 22 -16.76 -18.78 22.60
CA ALA A 22 -18.17 -18.95 22.33
C ALA A 22 -18.54 -18.28 21.01
N HIS A 23 -18.09 -18.85 19.88
CA HIS A 23 -18.69 -18.70 18.54
C HIS A 23 -19.43 -17.38 18.32
N ALA A 24 -18.76 -16.24 18.55
CA ALA A 24 -19.32 -14.96 18.17
C ALA A 24 -19.09 -14.87 16.67
N VAL A 25 -19.92 -15.64 15.95
CA VAL A 25 -20.06 -15.63 14.51
C VAL A 25 -20.04 -14.17 14.10
N LEU A 26 -18.95 -13.73 13.46
CA LEU A 26 -18.72 -12.35 13.04
C LEU A 26 -20.02 -11.77 12.50
N SER A 27 -20.41 -10.57 12.88
CA SER A 27 -21.66 -10.01 12.37
C SER A 27 -21.72 -10.04 10.83
N LYS A 28 -22.91 -10.31 10.28
CA LYS A 28 -23.14 -10.18 8.82
C LYS A 28 -23.05 -8.73 8.34
N ASP A 29 -23.17 -7.77 9.27
CA ASP A 29 -22.89 -6.35 9.03
C ASP A 29 -21.37 -6.13 9.08
N ILE A 30 -20.80 -5.70 7.95
CA ILE A 30 -19.35 -5.50 7.83
C ILE A 30 -18.78 -4.46 8.79
N ASN A 31 -19.55 -3.44 9.16
CA ASN A 31 -19.08 -2.41 10.08
C ASN A 31 -18.97 -2.99 11.49
N VAL A 32 -19.95 -3.80 11.88
CA VAL A 32 -19.93 -4.51 13.16
C VAL A 32 -18.81 -5.55 13.16
N ALA A 33 -18.64 -6.33 12.11
CA ALA A 33 -17.55 -7.30 11.97
C ALA A 33 -16.17 -6.64 12.03
N ALA A 34 -15.98 -5.50 11.35
CA ALA A 34 -14.73 -4.74 11.40
C ALA A 34 -14.44 -4.22 12.82
N LEU A 35 -15.47 -3.82 13.56
CA LEU A 35 -15.34 -3.41 14.97
C LEU A 35 -15.01 -4.60 15.88
N GLU A 36 -15.64 -5.75 15.67
CA GLU A 36 -15.38 -7.00 16.41
C GLU A 36 -13.94 -7.48 16.19
N LEU A 37 -13.47 -7.47 14.94
CA LEU A 37 -12.07 -7.77 14.60
C LEU A 37 -11.10 -6.81 15.30
N GLN A 38 -11.40 -5.51 15.30
CA GLN A 38 -10.57 -4.53 16.02
C GLN A 38 -10.53 -4.83 17.52
N LYS A 39 -11.69 -5.09 18.14
CA LYS A 39 -11.78 -5.42 19.57
C LYS A 39 -10.98 -6.68 19.90
N ALA A 40 -11.03 -7.70 19.05
CA ALA A 40 -10.24 -8.92 19.23
C ALA A 40 -8.73 -8.61 19.20
N VAL A 41 -8.27 -7.84 18.21
CA VAL A 41 -6.87 -7.40 18.07
C VAL A 41 -6.40 -6.50 19.22
N LEU A 42 -7.27 -5.64 19.72
CA LEU A 42 -6.99 -4.72 20.83
C LEU A 42 -7.22 -5.34 22.21
N SER A 43 -7.79 -6.54 22.29
CA SER A 43 -8.10 -7.19 23.57
C SER A 43 -6.83 -7.42 24.37
N GLN A 44 -6.83 -7.16 25.68
CA GLN A 44 -5.66 -7.46 26.53
C GLN A 44 -5.22 -8.93 26.48
N GLY A 45 -6.10 -9.80 25.98
CA GLY A 45 -5.85 -11.22 25.79
C GLY A 45 -4.89 -11.59 24.68
N LEU A 46 -4.59 -10.70 23.72
CA LEU A 46 -3.62 -10.99 22.67
C LEU A 46 -2.19 -10.77 23.20
N THR A 47 -1.58 -11.84 23.69
CA THR A 47 -0.25 -11.88 24.29
C THR A 47 0.66 -12.79 23.48
N ALA A 48 1.97 -12.81 23.76
CA ALA A 48 2.88 -13.76 23.09
C ALA A 48 2.43 -15.22 23.23
N ALA A 49 1.91 -15.60 24.41
CA ALA A 49 1.43 -16.95 24.70
C ALA A 49 0.12 -17.33 23.98
N THR A 50 -0.74 -16.36 23.70
CA THR A 50 -2.07 -16.59 23.11
C THR A 50 -2.18 -16.16 21.66
N CYS A 51 -1.16 -15.45 21.15
CA CYS A 51 -1.13 -14.84 19.82
C CYS A 51 -1.50 -15.83 18.72
N ALA A 52 -0.78 -16.94 18.63
CA ALA A 52 -0.96 -17.88 17.54
C ALA A 52 -2.36 -18.50 17.57
N THR A 53 -2.81 -18.95 18.74
CA THR A 53 -4.14 -19.56 18.92
C THR A 53 -5.28 -18.60 18.61
N GLN A 54 -5.23 -17.38 19.13
CA GLN A 54 -6.30 -16.39 18.91
C GLN A 54 -6.38 -15.94 17.46
N LEU A 55 -5.23 -15.66 16.83
CA LEU A 55 -5.19 -15.24 15.42
C LEU A 55 -5.53 -16.39 14.48
N LYS A 56 -5.20 -17.64 14.83
CA LYS A 56 -5.66 -18.82 14.11
C LYS A 56 -7.19 -18.93 14.16
N ALA A 57 -7.79 -18.81 15.34
CA ALA A 57 -9.24 -18.89 15.48
C ALA A 57 -9.95 -17.82 14.65
N MET A 58 -9.48 -16.57 14.71
CA MET A 58 -9.99 -15.47 13.88
C MET A 58 -9.77 -15.73 12.38
N GLY A 59 -8.62 -16.26 12.00
CA GLY A 59 -8.30 -16.58 10.62
C GLY A 59 -9.18 -17.70 10.05
N ASP A 60 -9.39 -18.76 10.82
CA ASP A 60 -10.25 -19.90 10.47
C ASP A 60 -11.71 -19.45 10.37
N GLU A 61 -12.17 -18.56 11.26
CA GLU A 61 -13.52 -18.00 11.19
C GLU A 61 -13.73 -17.24 9.88
N LEU A 62 -12.84 -16.30 9.54
CA LEU A 62 -12.90 -15.55 8.29
C LEU A 62 -12.82 -16.43 7.04
N TYR A 63 -11.97 -17.47 7.07
CA TYR A 63 -11.78 -18.39 5.95
C TYR A 63 -13.01 -19.25 5.67
N ASN A 64 -13.77 -19.62 6.72
CA ASN A 64 -14.95 -20.47 6.60
C ASN A 64 -16.24 -19.68 6.32
N LEU A 65 -16.19 -18.35 6.21
CA LEU A 65 -17.33 -17.56 5.81
C LEU A 65 -17.70 -17.86 4.34
N PRO A 66 -18.98 -18.07 4.01
CA PRO A 66 -19.39 -18.21 2.61
C PRO A 66 -19.15 -16.90 1.82
N PRO A 67 -18.98 -16.96 0.49
CA PRO A 67 -18.70 -15.77 -0.32
C PRO A 67 -19.74 -14.65 -0.23
N ASP A 68 -20.97 -14.97 0.17
CA ASP A 68 -22.12 -14.07 0.35
C ASP A 68 -22.42 -13.76 1.83
N TYR A 69 -21.49 -14.07 2.74
CA TYR A 69 -21.70 -13.95 4.18
C TYR A 69 -22.05 -12.53 4.63
N PHE A 70 -21.25 -11.57 4.19
CA PHE A 70 -21.51 -10.16 4.46
C PHE A 70 -22.66 -9.70 3.58
N THR A 71 -23.67 -9.09 4.19
CA THR A 71 -24.89 -8.74 3.46
C THR A 71 -24.54 -7.79 2.31
N ASN A 72 -25.11 -8.09 1.14
CA ASN A 72 -25.08 -7.20 -0.02
C ASN A 72 -25.88 -5.90 0.20
N ASP A 73 -26.29 -5.58 1.43
CA ASP A 73 -26.85 -4.31 1.86
C ASP A 73 -25.81 -3.54 2.69
N LEU A 74 -24.61 -3.42 2.13
CA LEU A 74 -23.65 -2.38 2.49
C LEU A 74 -24.25 -1.01 2.22
N ASP A 75 -25.20 -0.60 3.06
CA ASP A 75 -25.66 0.77 3.23
C ASP A 75 -24.53 1.46 4.01
N ILE A 76 -23.38 1.64 3.36
CA ILE A 76 -22.22 2.36 3.89
C ILE A 76 -22.59 3.83 3.86
N LYS A 77 -23.55 4.19 4.71
CA LYS A 77 -23.72 5.55 5.17
C LYS A 77 -22.44 5.85 5.93
N GLN A 78 -21.71 6.88 5.50
CA GLN A 78 -20.69 7.48 6.35
C GLN A 78 -21.34 7.64 7.73
N SER A 79 -20.81 6.95 8.74
CA SER A 79 -21.15 7.28 10.11
C SER A 79 -20.81 8.75 10.30
N ALA A 80 -21.55 9.44 11.17
CA ALA A 80 -21.38 10.87 11.43
C ALA A 80 -19.96 11.25 11.91
N ASP A 81 -19.11 10.27 12.25
CA ASP A 81 -17.72 10.42 12.66
C ASP A 81 -16.68 10.05 11.58
N GLY A 82 -17.12 9.67 10.37
CA GLY A 82 -16.24 9.31 9.25
C GLY A 82 -15.52 7.98 9.38
N SER A 83 -16.02 7.02 10.17
CA SER A 83 -15.45 5.68 10.32
C SER A 83 -16.25 4.59 9.60
N ASP A 84 -15.97 4.39 8.31
CA ASP A 84 -16.44 3.20 7.59
C ASP A 84 -15.63 1.93 7.95
N ALA A 85 -16.19 0.76 7.64
CA ALA A 85 -15.53 -0.53 7.80
C ALA A 85 -14.11 -0.57 7.20
N ILE A 86 -13.84 0.09 6.08
CA ILE A 86 -12.51 0.08 5.45
C ILE A 86 -11.49 0.77 6.35
N SER A 87 -11.83 1.95 6.88
CA SER A 87 -11.00 2.70 7.83
C SER A 87 -10.77 1.91 9.11
N GLN A 88 -11.79 1.19 9.57
CA GLN A 88 -11.72 0.36 10.77
C GLN A 88 -10.82 -0.88 10.58
N LEU A 89 -10.94 -1.58 9.45
CA LEU A 89 -10.08 -2.69 9.09
C LEU A 89 -8.62 -2.24 8.92
N PHE A 90 -8.39 -1.08 8.31
CA PHE A 90 -7.05 -0.48 8.17
C PHE A 90 -6.40 -0.21 9.54
N LYS A 91 -7.15 0.44 10.45
CA LYS A 91 -6.71 0.66 11.84
C LYS A 91 -6.38 -0.67 12.52
N THR A 92 -7.25 -1.67 12.37
CA THR A 92 -7.06 -3.01 12.95
C THR A 92 -5.74 -3.65 12.51
N ARG A 93 -5.37 -3.57 11.23
CA ARG A 93 -4.07 -4.09 10.76
C ARG A 93 -2.89 -3.33 11.34
N THR A 94 -2.98 -2.01 11.39
CA THR A 94 -1.93 -1.16 11.93
C THR A 94 -1.67 -1.48 13.40
N GLU A 95 -2.74 -1.62 14.19
CA GLU A 95 -2.66 -1.98 15.60
C GLU A 95 -2.12 -3.40 15.82
N LEU A 96 -2.57 -4.38 15.02
CA LEU A 96 -2.05 -5.75 15.08
C LEU A 96 -0.53 -5.78 14.82
N ALA A 97 -0.07 -5.06 13.79
CA ALA A 97 1.35 -4.98 13.46
C ALA A 97 2.17 -4.31 14.56
N ASN A 98 1.68 -3.18 15.12
CA ASN A 98 2.32 -2.47 16.22
C ASN A 98 2.45 -3.35 17.47
N ARG A 99 1.39 -4.09 17.79
CA ARG A 99 1.36 -4.94 18.97
C ARG A 99 2.29 -6.15 18.83
N PHE A 100 2.33 -6.77 17.65
CA PHE A 100 3.32 -7.81 17.36
C PHE A 100 4.74 -7.27 17.50
N LYS A 101 5.03 -6.10 16.91
CA LYS A 101 6.33 -5.42 17.06
C LYS A 101 6.68 -5.20 18.54
N GLN A 102 5.74 -4.75 19.36
CA GLN A 102 5.95 -4.58 20.80
C GLN A 102 6.31 -5.91 21.47
N MET A 103 5.59 -7.00 21.21
CA MET A 103 5.91 -8.33 21.76
C MET A 103 7.33 -8.79 21.38
N VAL A 104 7.77 -8.52 20.15
CA VAL A 104 9.12 -8.85 19.68
C VAL A 104 10.16 -8.02 20.43
N VAL A 105 9.99 -6.70 20.47
CA VAL A 105 10.97 -5.77 21.07
C VAL A 105 11.08 -5.94 22.58
N THR A 106 10.01 -6.31 23.27
CA THR A 106 10.04 -6.55 24.73
C THR A 106 10.51 -7.96 25.10
N GLY A 107 10.81 -8.82 24.13
CA GLY A 107 11.20 -10.21 24.39
C GLY A 107 10.08 -11.01 25.06
N ALA A 108 8.82 -10.75 24.69
CA ALA A 108 7.66 -11.37 25.34
C ALA A 108 7.49 -12.88 25.02
N PHE A 109 8.22 -13.39 24.02
CA PHE A 109 8.14 -14.78 23.58
C PHE A 109 9.04 -15.70 24.42
N SER A 110 8.54 -16.88 24.76
CA SER A 110 9.29 -17.88 25.55
C SER A 110 10.47 -18.48 24.77
N ASP A 111 10.31 -18.63 23.46
CA ASP A 111 11.27 -19.28 22.57
C ASP A 111 11.01 -18.88 21.10
N SER A 112 11.93 -19.29 20.20
CA SER A 112 11.85 -18.98 18.77
C SER A 112 10.65 -19.65 18.08
N ALA A 113 10.20 -20.82 18.54
CA ALA A 113 9.07 -21.52 17.94
C ALA A 113 7.75 -20.76 18.20
N GLN A 114 7.56 -20.25 19.42
CA GLN A 114 6.40 -19.40 19.75
C GLN A 114 6.40 -18.10 18.95
N LEU A 115 7.58 -17.47 18.80
CA LEU A 115 7.74 -16.29 17.95
C LEU A 115 7.35 -16.59 16.49
N GLU A 116 7.86 -17.68 15.91
CA GLU A 116 7.61 -18.05 14.52
C GLU A 116 6.15 -18.40 14.25
N ASP A 117 5.48 -19.13 15.17
CA ASP A 117 4.07 -19.46 15.04
C ASP A 117 3.20 -18.18 15.15
N CYS A 118 3.45 -17.33 16.15
CA CYS A 118 2.76 -16.05 16.25
C CYS A 118 3.00 -15.17 15.02
N ALA A 119 4.24 -15.05 14.53
CA ALA A 119 4.58 -14.29 13.32
C ALA A 119 3.81 -14.79 12.09
N THR A 120 3.72 -16.11 11.93
CA THR A 120 2.97 -16.76 10.85
C THR A 120 1.48 -16.42 10.94
N ARG A 121 0.89 -16.48 12.14
CA ARG A 121 -0.53 -16.18 12.34
C ARG A 121 -0.85 -14.69 12.21
N VAL A 122 0.05 -13.80 12.64
CA VAL A 122 -0.04 -12.36 12.37
C VAL A 122 -0.05 -12.11 10.87
N ARG A 123 0.86 -12.73 10.11
CA ARG A 123 0.89 -12.61 8.65
C ARG A 123 -0.43 -13.06 8.01
N ILE A 124 -0.99 -14.19 8.44
CA ILE A 124 -2.28 -14.69 7.94
C ILE A 124 -3.43 -13.75 8.32
N ALA A 125 -3.51 -13.29 9.56
CA ALA A 125 -4.55 -12.36 10.01
C ALA A 125 -4.52 -11.04 9.24
N LEU A 126 -3.33 -10.46 9.02
CA LEU A 126 -3.16 -9.25 8.22
C LEU A 126 -3.64 -9.43 6.78
N ARG A 127 -3.48 -10.62 6.20
CA ARG A 127 -4.01 -10.97 4.87
C ARG A 127 -5.53 -11.03 4.88
N ASN A 128 -6.13 -11.77 5.80
CA ASN A 128 -7.58 -11.94 5.82
C ASN A 128 -8.32 -10.61 6.05
N ILE A 129 -7.82 -9.78 6.98
CA ILE A 129 -8.36 -8.42 7.21
C ILE A 129 -8.24 -7.57 5.94
N ARG A 130 -7.16 -7.75 5.18
CA ARG A 130 -6.97 -7.04 3.92
C ARG A 130 -7.91 -7.54 2.82
N ASP A 131 -8.08 -8.84 2.66
CA ASP A 131 -9.03 -9.37 1.67
C ASP A 131 -10.43 -8.82 1.95
N LEU A 132 -10.78 -8.66 3.23
CA LEU A 132 -12.01 -8.02 3.65
C LEU A 132 -12.08 -6.52 3.28
N GLU A 133 -11.00 -5.75 3.42
CA GLU A 133 -10.92 -4.36 2.93
C GLU A 133 -11.09 -4.27 1.40
N ASP A 134 -10.49 -5.20 0.66
CA ASP A 134 -10.54 -5.21 -0.80
C ASP A 134 -11.95 -5.56 -1.28
N VAL A 135 -12.58 -6.59 -0.73
CA VAL A 135 -13.98 -6.96 -1.03
C VAL A 135 -14.93 -5.83 -0.64
N THR A 136 -14.76 -5.23 0.54
CA THR A 136 -15.60 -4.11 1.00
C THR A 136 -15.45 -2.91 0.08
N GLY A 137 -14.21 -2.53 -0.28
CA GLY A 137 -13.94 -1.43 -1.20
C GLY A 137 -14.54 -1.67 -2.59
N LEU A 138 -14.42 -2.88 -3.13
CA LEU A 138 -15.03 -3.24 -4.41
C LEU A 138 -16.56 -3.14 -4.36
N ASN A 139 -17.19 -3.60 -3.27
CA ASN A 139 -18.62 -3.50 -3.12
C ASN A 139 -19.11 -2.05 -2.98
N VAL A 140 -18.35 -1.19 -2.28
CA VAL A 140 -18.64 0.27 -2.22
C VAL A 140 -18.64 0.86 -3.63
N LEU A 141 -17.59 0.59 -4.41
CA LEU A 141 -17.45 1.11 -5.76
C LEU A 141 -18.54 0.62 -6.70
N ASN A 142 -18.96 -0.63 -6.54
CA ASN A 142 -20.05 -1.19 -7.34
C ASN A 142 -21.39 -0.50 -7.05
N LYS A 143 -21.62 0.06 -5.86
CA LYS A 143 -22.90 0.67 -5.47
C LYS A 143 -22.93 2.19 -5.49
N ALA A 144 -21.78 2.86 -5.43
CA ALA A 144 -21.71 4.31 -5.38
C ALA A 144 -22.47 4.95 -6.57
N GLY A 145 -23.58 5.62 -6.26
CA GLY A 145 -24.37 6.41 -7.21
C GLY A 145 -25.26 5.64 -8.21
N LYS A 146 -25.60 4.36 -7.97
CA LYS A 146 -26.35 3.54 -8.95
C LYS A 146 -27.59 2.85 -8.37
N THR A 147 -28.71 2.90 -9.12
CA THR A 147 -29.87 2.05 -8.91
C THR A 147 -29.64 0.65 -9.52
N PRO A 148 -30.34 -0.40 -9.05
CA PRO A 148 -30.16 -1.78 -9.53
C PRO A 148 -30.21 -1.97 -11.06
N ASP A 149 -31.00 -1.15 -11.76
CA ASP A 149 -31.17 -1.21 -13.22
C ASP A 149 -29.93 -0.75 -14.03
N VAL A 150 -29.01 0.02 -13.41
CA VAL A 150 -27.80 0.54 -14.07
C VAL A 150 -26.67 -0.50 -14.04
N LEU A 151 -26.68 -1.44 -13.08
CA LEU A 151 -25.65 -2.46 -12.91
C LEU A 151 -25.72 -3.60 -13.94
N SER A 152 -26.88 -3.81 -14.55
CA SER A 152 -27.12 -4.92 -15.50
C SER A 152 -26.80 -4.58 -16.96
N LYS A 153 -26.62 -3.31 -17.32
CA LYS A 153 -26.55 -2.86 -18.73
C LYS A 153 -25.17 -2.42 -19.21
N ASN A 154 -24.25 -2.05 -18.32
CA ASN A 154 -22.92 -1.61 -18.70
C ASN A 154 -21.88 -2.34 -17.85
N ALA A 155 -21.00 -3.13 -18.49
CA ALA A 155 -19.79 -3.62 -17.83
C ALA A 155 -19.07 -2.41 -17.25
N ILE A 156 -18.95 -2.35 -15.93
CA ILE A 156 -18.27 -1.27 -15.25
C ILE A 156 -16.83 -1.25 -15.78
N PRO A 157 -16.37 -0.19 -16.47
CA PRO A 157 -14.93 -0.02 -16.59
C PRO A 157 -14.48 0.17 -15.15
N TYR A 158 -13.81 -0.86 -14.60
CA TYR A 158 -13.17 -0.82 -13.29
C TYR A 158 -12.64 0.60 -13.08
N PRO A 159 -13.07 1.34 -12.05
CA PRO A 159 -12.78 2.77 -11.97
C PRO A 159 -11.27 2.97 -12.11
N LEU A 160 -10.87 3.60 -13.21
CA LEU A 160 -9.51 4.00 -13.50
C LEU A 160 -9.20 5.12 -12.52
N VAL A 161 -8.65 4.76 -11.36
CA VAL A 161 -8.29 5.63 -10.24
C VAL A 161 -9.23 6.82 -10.09
N ASP A 162 -10.36 6.62 -9.41
CA ASP A 162 -10.92 7.78 -8.71
C ASP A 162 -9.86 8.19 -7.68
N THR A 163 -9.25 9.34 -7.85
CA THR A 163 -8.28 9.92 -6.90
C THR A 163 -8.94 10.37 -5.59
N SER A 164 -10.16 9.91 -5.31
CA SER A 164 -10.88 10.07 -4.06
C SER A 164 -10.81 8.78 -3.20
N TRP A 165 -11.19 8.92 -1.94
CA TRP A 165 -11.40 7.76 -1.06
C TRP A 165 -12.51 6.85 -1.63
N PRO A 166 -12.41 5.50 -1.60
CA PRO A 166 -11.40 4.67 -0.93
C PRO A 166 -10.19 4.27 -1.79
N ASN A 167 -10.05 4.82 -3.00
CA ASN A 167 -9.01 4.41 -3.97
C ASN A 167 -7.67 5.13 -3.76
N LEU A 168 -7.67 6.28 -3.08
CA LEU A 168 -6.48 7.04 -2.70
C LEU A 168 -6.43 7.27 -1.18
N LEU A 169 -5.31 6.90 -0.55
CA LEU A 169 -4.96 7.31 0.81
C LEU A 169 -3.71 8.18 0.74
N MET A 170 -3.82 9.42 1.20
CA MET A 170 -2.70 10.37 1.30
C MET A 170 -2.34 10.59 2.77
N ASN A 171 -1.13 11.07 3.05
CA ASN A 171 -0.77 11.49 4.40
C ASN A 171 -1.74 12.60 4.89
N ARG A 172 -2.47 12.30 5.98
CA ARG A 172 -3.52 13.14 6.57
C ARG A 172 -3.00 14.51 7.01
N GLU A 173 -1.76 14.58 7.48
CA GLU A 173 -1.16 15.81 8.01
C GLU A 173 -0.79 16.82 6.91
N ILE A 174 -0.63 16.35 5.67
CA ILE A 174 -0.16 17.18 4.57
C ILE A 174 -1.32 17.62 3.67
N ASN A 175 -2.31 16.75 3.46
CA ASN A 175 -3.24 16.90 2.34
C ASN A 175 -4.72 16.79 2.69
N ASP A 176 -5.09 16.54 3.96
CA ASP A 176 -6.48 16.47 4.44
C ASP A 176 -7.41 15.61 3.55
N ASN A 177 -6.89 14.50 3.00
CA ASN A 177 -7.60 13.62 2.05
C ASN A 177 -8.15 14.31 0.78
N LYS A 178 -7.58 15.45 0.36
CA LYS A 178 -7.93 16.09 -0.92
C LYS A 178 -7.58 15.18 -2.10
N LYS A 179 -8.34 15.33 -3.19
CA LYS A 179 -8.08 14.69 -4.50
C LYS A 179 -6.63 14.93 -4.91
N LEU A 180 -5.90 13.90 -5.35
CA LEU A 180 -4.53 14.06 -5.84
C LEU A 180 -4.50 15.09 -6.97
N ASP A 181 -3.79 16.19 -6.75
CA ASP A 181 -3.56 17.23 -7.73
C ASP A 181 -2.07 17.30 -8.12
N LYS A 182 -1.80 17.63 -9.38
CA LYS A 182 -0.44 17.75 -9.92
C LYS A 182 0.42 18.71 -9.08
N SER A 183 -0.15 19.80 -8.55
CA SER A 183 0.56 20.80 -7.74
C SER A 183 1.06 20.28 -6.39
N MET A 184 0.55 19.14 -5.92
CA MET A 184 0.94 18.55 -4.63
C MET A 184 2.21 17.69 -4.76
N ILE A 185 2.56 17.31 -5.99
CA ILE A 185 3.66 16.41 -6.30
C ILE A 185 4.97 17.19 -6.36
N LYS A 186 6.01 16.62 -5.77
CA LYS A 186 7.38 17.12 -5.83
C LYS A 186 8.31 16.07 -6.42
N SER A 187 9.41 16.53 -7.03
CA SER A 187 10.46 15.62 -7.47
C SER A 187 10.98 14.80 -6.29
N GLY A 188 11.04 13.49 -6.48
CA GLY A 188 11.44 12.53 -5.44
C GLY A 188 10.30 11.95 -4.62
N ASP A 189 9.06 12.38 -4.84
CA ASP A 189 7.90 11.69 -4.28
C ASP A 189 7.82 10.27 -4.82
N VAL A 190 7.45 9.32 -3.96
CA VAL A 190 7.38 7.89 -4.29
C VAL A 190 5.95 7.43 -4.21
N PHE A 191 5.51 6.69 -5.23
CA PHE A 191 4.16 6.17 -5.34
C PHE A 191 4.18 4.66 -5.35
N LEU A 192 3.64 4.03 -4.31
CA LEU A 192 3.34 2.60 -4.33
C LEU A 192 1.99 2.40 -5.03
N VAL A 193 1.94 1.41 -5.92
CA VAL A 193 0.81 1.15 -6.80
C VAL A 193 0.32 -0.28 -6.61
N LYS A 194 -0.99 -0.44 -6.41
CA LYS A 194 -1.65 -1.74 -6.58
C LYS A 194 -2.16 -1.82 -8.00
N GLY A 195 -1.52 -2.63 -8.84
CA GLY A 195 -1.97 -2.89 -10.20
C GLY A 195 -3.19 -3.83 -10.24
N VAL A 196 -3.98 -3.75 -11.32
CA VAL A 196 -5.10 -4.69 -11.56
C VAL A 196 -4.73 -5.86 -12.47
N MET A 197 -3.48 -5.91 -12.95
CA MET A 197 -3.02 -6.93 -13.88
C MET A 197 -2.86 -8.29 -13.18
N PHE A 198 -3.03 -9.39 -13.91
CA PHE A 198 -2.88 -10.76 -13.37
C PHE A 198 -1.53 -10.97 -12.66
N ALA A 199 -0.43 -10.47 -13.25
CA ALA A 199 0.91 -10.55 -12.65
C ALA A 199 1.05 -9.77 -11.33
N ALA A 200 0.16 -8.82 -11.04
CA ALA A 200 0.16 -8.04 -9.82
C ALA A 200 -0.15 -8.92 -8.58
N ALA A 201 -1.03 -9.91 -8.71
CA ALA A 201 -1.43 -10.75 -7.58
C ALA A 201 -0.26 -11.59 -7.00
N PRO A 202 0.57 -12.28 -7.80
CA PRO A 202 1.79 -12.92 -7.28
C PRO A 202 2.79 -11.93 -6.68
N ILE A 203 3.01 -10.76 -7.28
CA ILE A 203 3.98 -9.76 -6.78
C ILE A 203 3.57 -9.24 -5.40
N SER A 204 2.26 -9.02 -5.17
CA SER A 204 1.77 -8.62 -3.84
C SER A 204 2.05 -9.66 -2.73
N ARG A 205 2.38 -10.90 -3.11
CA ARG A 205 2.52 -12.04 -2.19
C ARG A 205 3.96 -12.57 -2.09
N VAL A 206 4.86 -12.20 -3.00
CA VAL A 206 6.20 -12.80 -3.11
C VAL A 206 7.19 -12.27 -2.07
N SER A 207 6.97 -11.08 -1.52
CA SER A 207 7.85 -10.49 -0.50
C SER A 207 7.74 -11.21 0.86
N LYS A 208 8.81 -11.12 1.67
CA LYS A 208 8.86 -11.70 3.04
C LYS A 208 7.70 -11.20 3.92
N VAL A 209 7.34 -9.94 3.74
CA VAL A 209 6.12 -9.32 4.27
C VAL A 209 5.18 -9.12 3.08
N ASP A 210 3.95 -9.63 3.16
CA ASP A 210 2.98 -9.41 2.10
C ASP A 210 2.74 -7.91 1.90
N ASN A 211 2.98 -7.44 0.68
CA ASN A 211 2.86 -6.04 0.33
C ASN A 211 1.62 -5.86 -0.54
N GLN A 212 0.80 -4.87 -0.20
CA GLN A 212 -0.45 -4.60 -0.94
C GLN A 212 -0.20 -3.94 -2.30
N PHE A 213 1.06 -3.57 -2.57
CA PHE A 213 1.49 -2.85 -3.74
C PHE A 213 2.39 -3.74 -4.58
N THR A 214 2.21 -3.62 -5.89
CA THR A 214 2.78 -4.52 -6.90
C THR A 214 3.73 -3.78 -7.81
N HIS A 215 3.75 -2.45 -7.70
CA HIS A 215 4.58 -1.58 -8.49
C HIS A 215 4.91 -0.32 -7.70
N ILE A 216 5.94 0.38 -8.14
CA ILE A 216 6.41 1.61 -7.50
C ILE A 216 6.96 2.54 -8.58
N ALA A 217 6.75 3.83 -8.39
CA ALA A 217 7.30 4.87 -9.25
C ALA A 217 7.85 6.02 -8.42
N ILE A 218 8.81 6.75 -8.97
CA ILE A 218 9.31 8.01 -8.43
C ILE A 218 8.85 9.15 -9.35
N ALA A 219 8.34 10.21 -8.76
CA ALA A 219 7.87 11.38 -9.49
C ALA A 219 9.03 12.35 -9.78
N TYR A 220 9.00 12.95 -10.95
CA TYR A 220 9.90 14.02 -11.36
C TYR A 220 9.07 15.20 -11.87
N VAL A 221 9.25 16.35 -11.23
CA VAL A 221 8.73 17.63 -11.70
C VAL A 221 9.82 18.28 -12.53
N ASP A 222 9.58 18.49 -13.82
CA ASP A 222 10.61 18.97 -14.72
C ASP A 222 11.03 20.40 -14.38
N ASP A 223 12.33 20.63 -14.31
CA ASP A 223 12.92 21.96 -14.10
C ASP A 223 13.17 22.69 -15.43
N GLY A 224 12.82 22.07 -16.55
CA GLY A 224 13.04 22.50 -17.93
C GLY A 224 14.31 21.93 -18.56
N SER A 225 15.12 21.17 -17.81
CA SER A 225 16.38 20.62 -18.33
C SER A 225 16.21 19.32 -19.11
N LEU A 226 15.14 18.57 -18.89
CA LEU A 226 14.94 17.28 -19.55
C LEU A 226 13.88 17.31 -20.65
N PHE A 227 12.84 18.14 -20.54
CA PHE A 227 11.78 18.25 -21.55
C PHE A 227 11.69 19.66 -22.18
N GLY A 228 12.67 20.51 -21.89
CA GLY A 228 12.76 21.87 -22.40
C GLY A 228 12.01 22.90 -21.52
N PRO A 229 12.36 24.20 -21.64
CA PRO A 229 11.84 25.24 -20.75
C PRO A 229 10.31 25.35 -20.71
N GLN A 230 9.63 25.01 -21.79
CA GLN A 230 8.17 25.02 -21.92
C GLN A 230 7.46 23.95 -21.07
N ASN A 231 8.18 22.90 -20.69
CA ASN A 231 7.67 21.79 -19.88
C ASN A 231 7.99 21.94 -18.39
N LYS A 232 8.63 23.05 -17.98
CA LYS A 232 8.93 23.31 -16.58
C LYS A 232 7.67 23.27 -15.72
N GLY A 233 7.71 22.45 -14.67
CA GLY A 233 6.58 22.21 -13.75
C GLY A 233 5.69 21.02 -14.15
N ASN A 234 5.88 20.44 -15.33
CA ASN A 234 5.16 19.21 -15.70
C ASN A 234 5.62 18.03 -14.86
N VAL A 235 4.66 17.18 -14.49
CA VAL A 235 4.88 16.02 -13.63
C VAL A 235 4.99 14.76 -14.49
N TYR A 236 6.08 14.04 -14.27
CA TYR A 236 6.37 12.76 -14.88
C TYR A 236 6.59 11.69 -13.81
N PHE A 237 6.40 10.44 -14.17
CA PHE A 237 6.66 9.29 -13.32
C PHE A 237 7.67 8.37 -13.97
N ILE A 238 8.65 7.95 -13.18
CA ILE A 238 9.70 7.02 -13.58
C ILE A 238 9.44 5.70 -12.89
N ASN A 239 9.39 4.62 -13.66
CA ASN A 239 9.22 3.27 -13.15
C ASN A 239 9.95 2.27 -14.07
N ALA A 240 9.83 0.98 -13.79
CA ALA A 240 10.20 -0.06 -14.75
C ALA A 240 9.06 -1.06 -14.96
N GLU A 241 8.58 -1.21 -16.18
CA GLU A 241 7.51 -2.17 -16.55
C GLU A 241 8.10 -3.44 -17.19
N PRO A 242 7.55 -4.65 -16.93
CA PRO A 242 8.05 -5.90 -17.51
C PRO A 242 8.11 -5.93 -19.03
N ASP A 243 7.23 -5.21 -19.71
CA ASP A 243 7.12 -5.21 -21.18
C ASP A 243 7.97 -4.12 -21.85
N PHE A 244 8.63 -3.25 -21.08
CA PHE A 244 9.37 -2.10 -21.60
C PHE A 244 10.76 -1.96 -20.97
N GLY A 245 10.87 -2.09 -19.65
CA GLY A 245 12.04 -1.68 -18.89
C GLY A 245 11.82 -0.31 -18.25
N VAL A 246 12.90 0.42 -18.00
CA VAL A 246 12.86 1.72 -17.32
C VAL A 246 12.28 2.79 -18.23
N GLU A 247 11.14 3.33 -17.83
CA GLU A 247 10.36 4.32 -18.58
C GLU A 247 10.12 5.59 -17.79
N ILE A 248 9.88 6.68 -18.52
CA ILE A 248 9.31 7.92 -17.99
C ILE A 248 8.00 8.22 -18.73
N VAL A 249 6.94 8.44 -17.97
CA VAL A 249 5.59 8.68 -18.50
C VAL A 249 4.99 9.96 -17.92
N GLY A 250 4.13 10.63 -18.69
CA GLY A 250 3.39 11.79 -18.20
C GLY A 250 2.39 11.43 -17.08
N PHE A 251 2.00 12.42 -16.29
CA PHE A 251 1.05 12.23 -15.18
C PHE A 251 -0.25 11.51 -15.59
N ASP A 252 -0.86 11.92 -16.69
CA ASP A 252 -2.15 11.39 -17.12
C ASP A 252 -2.04 9.92 -17.55
N PHE A 253 -0.94 9.55 -18.20
CA PHE A 253 -0.62 8.15 -18.48
C PHE A 253 -0.50 7.40 -17.15
N PHE A 254 0.36 7.84 -16.24
CA PHE A 254 0.56 7.15 -14.97
C PHE A 254 -0.74 6.98 -14.18
N VAL A 255 -1.51 8.03 -13.93
CA VAL A 255 -2.69 7.94 -13.05
C VAL A 255 -3.82 7.13 -13.70
N LYS A 256 -3.97 7.17 -15.02
CA LYS A 256 -5.07 6.47 -15.72
C LYS A 256 -4.74 5.03 -16.10
N ASP A 257 -3.48 4.59 -16.07
CA ASP A 257 -3.13 3.23 -16.51
C ASP A 257 -3.30 2.15 -15.43
N ARG A 258 -4.47 1.50 -15.41
CA ARG A 258 -4.69 0.17 -14.81
C ARG A 258 -4.20 0.04 -13.34
N LYS A 259 -4.45 1.06 -12.53
CA LYS A 259 -4.15 1.07 -11.08
C LYS A 259 -5.45 0.97 -10.28
N ALA A 260 -5.43 0.14 -9.23
CA ALA A 260 -6.52 0.01 -8.28
C ALA A 260 -6.37 0.99 -7.12
N ARG A 261 -5.14 1.18 -6.61
CA ARG A 261 -4.84 2.04 -5.47
C ARG A 261 -3.45 2.66 -5.58
N LEU A 262 -3.32 3.85 -5.01
CA LEU A 262 -2.06 4.59 -4.89
C LEU A 262 -1.78 4.92 -3.43
N LEU A 263 -0.51 4.85 -3.06
CA LEU A 263 0.00 5.37 -1.80
C LEU A 263 1.19 6.28 -2.07
N HIS A 264 1.12 7.49 -1.53
CA HIS A 264 2.09 8.57 -1.77
C HIS A 264 3.01 8.74 -0.56
N TYR A 265 4.31 8.67 -0.81
CA TYR A 265 5.38 8.91 0.16
C TYR A 265 6.25 10.07 -0.28
N ARG A 266 6.81 10.77 0.69
CA ARG A 266 7.84 11.79 0.49
C ARG A 266 9.02 11.46 1.40
N TYR A 267 10.21 11.51 0.82
CA TYR A 267 11.45 11.27 1.56
C TYR A 267 11.66 12.36 2.62
N SER A 268 12.08 11.93 3.82
CA SER A 268 12.46 12.79 4.93
C SER A 268 13.53 12.10 5.74
N GLU A 269 14.64 12.78 5.99
CA GLU A 269 15.64 12.37 6.99
C GLU A 269 15.12 12.59 8.42
N THR A 270 15.58 11.81 9.37
CA THR A 270 15.20 11.88 10.80
C THR A 270 15.74 13.12 11.50
N ASN A 271 16.78 13.76 10.96
CA ASN A 271 17.30 15.03 11.44
C ASN A 271 16.30 16.20 11.28
N GLY A 272 15.21 15.99 10.53
CA GLY A 272 14.16 16.99 10.28
C GLY A 272 14.54 18.08 9.28
N ASP A 273 15.68 17.97 8.58
CA ASP A 273 16.06 18.91 7.53
C ASP A 273 15.25 18.67 6.26
N ALA A 274 14.08 19.30 6.22
CA ALA A 274 13.13 19.18 5.13
C ALA A 274 13.70 19.71 3.80
N LYS A 275 14.59 20.72 3.83
CA LYS A 275 15.17 21.27 2.61
C LYS A 275 16.17 20.28 2.01
N ARG A 276 17.10 19.78 2.82
CA ARG A 276 18.06 18.77 2.39
C ARG A 276 17.36 17.51 1.89
N SER A 277 16.35 17.04 2.62
CA SER A 277 15.54 15.87 2.20
C SER A 277 14.91 16.08 0.83
N ALA A 278 14.32 17.26 0.59
CA ALA A 278 13.74 17.60 -0.70
C ALA A 278 14.80 17.69 -1.81
N ASP A 279 15.96 18.27 -1.52
CA ASP A 279 17.06 18.41 -2.48
C ASP A 279 17.63 17.05 -2.89
N LEU A 280 17.81 16.12 -1.93
CA LEU A 280 18.26 14.75 -2.18
C LEU A 280 17.25 13.98 -3.05
N ALA A 281 15.98 14.04 -2.68
CA ALA A 281 14.92 13.34 -3.40
C ALA A 281 14.75 13.89 -4.84
N ALA A 282 14.87 15.21 -5.01
CA ALA A 282 14.82 15.84 -6.33
C ALA A 282 16.00 15.44 -7.22
N GLN A 283 17.22 15.38 -6.67
CA GLN A 283 18.40 14.88 -7.38
C GLN A 283 18.24 13.42 -7.80
N ALA A 284 17.73 12.57 -6.89
CA ALA A 284 17.50 11.15 -7.18
C ALA A 284 16.50 10.98 -8.33
N ALA A 285 15.34 11.65 -8.25
CA ALA A 285 14.34 11.62 -9.30
C ALA A 285 14.89 12.12 -10.64
N LYS A 286 15.64 13.22 -10.64
CA LYS A 286 16.24 13.78 -11.86
C LYS A 286 17.25 12.83 -12.50
N TYR A 287 18.07 12.16 -11.69
CA TYR A 287 19.04 11.19 -12.17
C TYR A 287 18.37 10.05 -12.93
N VAL A 288 17.36 9.40 -12.33
CA VAL A 288 16.64 8.33 -13.04
C VAL A 288 15.77 8.85 -14.18
N ALA A 289 15.24 10.07 -14.11
CA ALA A 289 14.55 10.71 -15.24
C ALA A 289 15.47 10.97 -16.45
N ALA A 290 16.75 11.25 -16.21
CA ALA A 290 17.73 11.48 -17.27
C ALA A 290 18.07 10.19 -18.05
N MET A 291 18.12 9.04 -17.38
CA MET A 291 18.41 7.72 -17.98
C MET A 291 17.18 6.98 -18.51
N SER A 292 15.97 7.44 -18.19
CA SER A 292 14.72 6.80 -18.62
C SER A 292 14.33 7.17 -20.05
N VAL A 293 13.69 6.22 -20.75
CA VAL A 293 13.15 6.44 -22.09
C VAL A 293 11.67 6.83 -21.99
N PRO A 294 11.20 7.90 -22.67
CA PRO A 294 9.79 8.23 -22.72
C PRO A 294 8.94 7.11 -23.31
N ARG A 295 7.87 6.72 -22.61
CA ARG A 295 6.84 5.85 -23.17
C ARG A 295 5.59 6.67 -23.49
N VAL A 296 5.14 6.58 -24.74
CA VAL A 296 3.93 7.25 -25.20
C VAL A 296 2.71 6.42 -24.82
N ASN A 297 1.67 7.07 -24.31
CA ASN A 297 0.38 6.43 -24.14
C ASN A 297 -0.29 6.23 -25.51
N PRO A 298 -0.42 5.00 -26.04
CA PRO A 298 -1.01 4.79 -27.36
C PRO A 298 -2.51 5.14 -27.41
N LYS A 299 -3.15 5.35 -26.26
CA LYS A 299 -4.56 5.73 -26.15
C LYS A 299 -4.77 7.23 -26.02
N ASP A 300 -3.71 8.01 -25.85
CA ASP A 300 -3.77 9.46 -25.69
C ASP A 300 -2.95 10.13 -26.79
N LEU A 301 -3.64 10.58 -27.84
CA LEU A 301 -3.02 11.27 -28.98
C LEU A 301 -2.45 12.65 -28.60
N THR A 302 -2.73 13.15 -27.39
CA THR A 302 -2.21 14.42 -26.87
C THR A 302 -0.97 14.23 -25.99
N ASP A 303 -0.50 12.99 -25.80
CA ASP A 303 0.72 12.70 -25.06
C ASP A 303 1.96 13.10 -25.88
N LEU A 304 2.50 14.29 -25.56
CA LEU A 304 3.69 14.86 -26.20
C LEU A 304 5.00 14.46 -25.51
N THR A 305 4.98 13.57 -24.51
CA THR A 305 6.14 13.27 -23.66
C THR A 305 7.38 12.85 -24.48
N LEU A 306 7.20 12.01 -25.50
CA LEU A 306 8.31 11.58 -26.36
C LEU A 306 8.80 12.70 -27.28
N SER A 307 7.89 13.42 -27.94
CA SER A 307 8.26 14.52 -28.85
C SER A 307 8.97 15.65 -28.11
N ASP A 308 8.49 16.00 -26.90
CA ASP A 308 9.11 17.02 -26.07
C ASP A 308 10.51 16.63 -25.62
N ARG A 309 10.69 15.35 -25.23
CA ARG A 309 12.03 14.85 -24.87
C ARG A 309 12.97 14.88 -26.05
N LEU A 310 12.54 14.39 -27.22
CA LEU A 310 13.36 14.39 -28.44
C LEU A 310 13.74 15.81 -28.87
N LEU A 311 12.81 16.75 -28.80
CA LEU A 311 13.09 18.15 -29.10
C LEU A 311 14.12 18.73 -28.13
N ALA A 312 13.97 18.48 -26.83
CA ALA A 312 14.89 18.97 -25.81
C ALA A 312 16.30 18.35 -25.90
N THR A 313 16.41 17.11 -26.39
CA THR A 313 17.68 16.37 -26.47
C THR A 313 18.26 16.30 -27.89
N ASN A 314 17.78 17.12 -28.83
CA ASN A 314 18.23 17.10 -30.23
C ASN A 314 18.16 15.70 -30.87
N ASN A 315 17.04 15.01 -30.67
CA ASN A 315 16.75 13.64 -31.12
C ASN A 315 17.66 12.55 -30.54
N GLN A 316 18.28 12.78 -29.38
CA GLN A 316 19.10 11.78 -28.69
C GLN A 316 18.40 11.28 -27.43
N LEU A 317 18.05 9.99 -27.39
CA LEU A 317 17.50 9.35 -26.21
C LEU A 317 18.57 8.52 -25.50
N PRO A 318 18.46 8.34 -24.17
CA PRO A 318 19.30 7.39 -23.47
C PRO A 318 19.06 5.97 -23.99
N LYS A 319 20.03 5.08 -23.78
CA LYS A 319 19.86 3.65 -24.03
C LYS A 319 18.77 3.11 -23.10
N LEU A 320 17.83 2.35 -23.66
CA LEU A 320 16.80 1.66 -22.88
C LEU A 320 17.44 0.68 -21.89
N ILE A 321 17.03 0.77 -20.64
CA ILE A 321 17.43 -0.16 -19.58
C ILE A 321 16.32 -1.20 -19.46
N PRO A 322 16.59 -2.48 -19.78
CA PRO A 322 15.57 -3.53 -19.75
C PRO A 322 15.06 -3.83 -18.33
N TYR A 323 13.94 -4.53 -18.26
CA TYR A 323 13.40 -5.02 -16.99
C TYR A 323 14.24 -6.17 -16.42
N ASN A 324 14.52 -6.11 -15.11
CA ASN A 324 15.28 -7.14 -14.40
C ASN A 324 14.38 -8.29 -13.93
N PHE A 325 14.12 -9.26 -14.81
CA PHE A 325 13.33 -10.45 -14.47
C PHE A 325 13.98 -11.37 -13.44
N ALA A 326 15.31 -11.33 -13.31
CA ALA A 326 16.04 -12.12 -12.33
C ALA A 326 15.89 -11.56 -10.90
N MET A 327 15.40 -10.32 -10.76
CA MET A 327 15.33 -9.59 -9.50
C MET A 327 16.70 -9.51 -8.79
N ASP A 328 17.77 -9.50 -9.57
CA ASP A 328 19.14 -9.43 -9.07
C ASP A 328 19.52 -7.98 -8.76
N LEU A 329 19.62 -7.65 -7.47
CA LEU A 329 19.97 -6.31 -7.01
C LEU A 329 21.38 -5.85 -7.42
N ALA A 330 22.29 -6.79 -7.73
CA ALA A 330 23.64 -6.47 -8.19
C ALA A 330 23.68 -6.04 -9.66
N ASN A 331 22.68 -6.45 -10.45
CA ASN A 331 22.60 -6.09 -11.86
C ASN A 331 22.10 -4.64 -12.00
N LYS A 332 22.99 -3.74 -12.44
CA LYS A 332 22.67 -2.33 -12.72
C LYS A 332 22.33 -2.06 -14.20
N ASP A 333 22.45 -3.06 -15.07
CA ASP A 333 22.15 -2.96 -16.51
C ASP A 333 20.69 -3.33 -16.84
N ALA A 334 19.95 -3.86 -15.88
CA ALA A 334 18.52 -4.09 -15.94
C ALA A 334 17.92 -3.72 -14.58
N LEU A 335 16.74 -3.10 -14.55
CA LEU A 335 16.11 -2.67 -13.30
C LEU A 335 14.65 -3.14 -13.24
N PHE A 336 14.19 -3.56 -12.06
CA PHE A 336 12.76 -3.68 -11.76
C PHE A 336 12.27 -2.47 -10.97
N CYS A 337 10.95 -2.30 -10.83
CA CYS A 337 10.36 -1.03 -10.40
C CYS A 337 10.90 -0.47 -9.07
N SER A 338 11.03 -1.28 -8.00
CA SER A 338 11.62 -0.81 -6.74
C SER A 338 13.14 -0.69 -6.78
N GLN A 339 13.80 -1.43 -7.69
CA GLN A 339 15.22 -1.25 -7.95
C GLN A 339 15.49 0.13 -8.56
N VAL A 340 14.62 0.66 -9.44
CA VAL A 340 14.77 2.03 -9.98
C VAL A 340 14.81 3.07 -8.87
N VAL A 341 13.88 2.99 -7.91
CA VAL A 341 13.81 3.96 -6.80
C VAL A 341 15.02 3.83 -5.87
N SER A 342 15.38 2.61 -5.47
CA SER A 342 16.57 2.39 -4.61
C SER A 342 17.85 2.81 -5.32
N PHE A 343 18.03 2.43 -6.59
CA PHE A 343 19.16 2.83 -7.42
C PHE A 343 19.33 4.35 -7.53
N ALA A 344 18.21 5.08 -7.64
CA ALA A 344 18.21 6.55 -7.65
C ALA A 344 18.83 7.13 -6.38
N PHE A 345 18.39 6.66 -5.21
CA PHE A 345 18.89 7.12 -3.93
C PHE A 345 20.32 6.64 -3.68
N ASP A 346 20.64 5.38 -3.98
CA ASP A 346 21.99 4.84 -3.84
C ASP A 346 23.02 5.69 -4.59
N HIS A 347 22.75 6.07 -5.84
CA HIS A 347 23.63 6.91 -6.64
C HIS A 347 23.89 8.30 -6.01
N ILE A 348 22.82 8.92 -5.51
CA ILE A 348 22.90 10.24 -4.87
C ILE A 348 23.65 10.14 -3.54
N CYS A 349 23.46 9.06 -2.80
CA CYS A 349 24.04 8.81 -1.48
C CYS A 349 25.46 8.25 -1.52
N GLU A 350 25.95 7.76 -2.67
CA GLU A 350 27.37 7.45 -2.88
C GLU A 350 28.24 8.72 -2.80
N ASN A 351 27.69 9.88 -3.20
CA ASN A 351 28.43 11.14 -3.34
C ASN A 351 28.15 12.16 -2.22
N GLN A 352 27.19 11.87 -1.34
CA GLN A 352 26.88 12.71 -0.18
C GLN A 352 26.30 11.87 0.95
N ALA A 353 26.49 12.30 2.20
CA ALA A 353 25.93 11.57 3.33
C ALA A 353 24.40 11.56 3.24
N CYS A 354 23.81 10.37 3.22
CA CYS A 354 22.39 10.16 3.44
C CYS A 354 22.18 9.36 4.71
N GLU A 355 21.03 9.53 5.33
CA GLU A 355 20.60 8.60 6.35
C GLU A 355 20.39 7.20 5.76
N THR A 356 21.19 6.24 6.22
CA THR A 356 20.97 4.84 5.93
C THR A 356 20.05 4.25 7.00
N TYR A 357 18.98 3.58 6.59
CA TYR A 357 18.22 2.76 7.53
C TYR A 357 19.15 1.70 8.16
N PRO A 358 18.99 1.37 9.46
CA PRO A 358 19.75 0.30 10.07
C PRO A 358 19.56 -0.99 9.26
N LYS A 359 20.70 -1.60 8.88
CA LYS A 359 20.76 -2.82 8.08
C LYS A 359 20.11 -4.00 8.78
#